data_AF-A0A067MTF5-F1
#
_entry.id   AF-A0A067MTF5-F1
#
_cell.length_a   1.000
_cell.length_b   1.000
_cell.length_c   1.000
_cell.angle_alpha   90.00
_cell.angle_beta   90.00
_cell.angle_gamma   90.00
#
_symmetry.space_group_name_H-M   'P 1'
#
loop_
_entity.id
_entity.type
_entity.pdbx_description
1 polymer ?
#
loop_
_entity_poly.entity_id
_entity_poly.type
_entity_poly.pdbx_seq_one_letter_code
_entity_poly.pdbx_strand_id
1 'polypeptide(L)'
;MPPKLSEPHLPTELIADVQRNPCMANYTSAVFEEGMDEFRVGCCNWTAPLSPDSVVASRPGPGSMEGFTVEAGRTNLHLAAAEGDVLAACELVRLGATVDALDSGGASPLVLAAGEMVQFNATDTNLPGIRAELERGIKRFAWVARVLIEQHAGVDQKYNGNSILEIACSLGNWELVKLLLKHKAKPSQKCHSYFHSRSDKDRFVSVASSYASSPRPARVCPCWSGKTVAQCHGAAAQPYPLTFLCVCGSKKTYQKCCHARSSWVIEEWVKEDQRLRHSFSAFPSTPEAIGSKEFQSMQAVAGVLAEARGLPAPAFKIPSAAALREATMQLVASLSSRGLIDPAYSYAAGQVDFLPKPLARKYSKHLCEDMQRRWNTAVDEYIRNGGDPRPMFDIERAAKIGTWNGALIRTCEGVGCAKIEGVEGTMLRKCARCKISVYCDQKCQQSAWRAHKAICLSDDQHEQMLPSQYAVEEALEANRKLVPARLSHFTGRAVTMLAMREVHLKASSNVESTEPKAD
;
A
#
# COMPACT_ATOMS: atom_id res chain seq x y z
N MET A 1 -5.78 -0.84 -32.83
CA MET A 1 -6.78 -0.39 -31.83
C MET A 1 -6.02 0.25 -30.69
N PRO A 2 -6.43 1.43 -30.20
CA PRO A 2 -5.79 2.02 -29.03
C PRO A 2 -5.86 1.07 -27.83
N PRO A 3 -4.84 1.06 -26.95
CA PRO A 3 -4.85 0.19 -25.78
C PRO A 3 -6.06 0.50 -24.90
N LYS A 4 -6.67 -0.55 -24.32
CA LYS A 4 -7.73 -0.37 -23.35
C LYS A 4 -7.11 0.05 -22.02
N LEU A 5 -7.20 1.33 -21.69
CA LEU A 5 -6.71 1.91 -20.44
C LEU A 5 -7.54 1.44 -19.24
N SER A 6 -6.93 1.43 -18.05
CA SER A 6 -7.63 1.15 -16.80
C SER A 6 -8.48 2.34 -16.35
N GLU A 7 -9.50 2.07 -15.54
CA GLU A 7 -10.29 3.12 -14.92
C GLU A 7 -9.46 3.83 -13.82
N PRO A 8 -9.61 5.15 -13.64
CA PRO A 8 -9.00 5.86 -12.54
C PRO A 8 -9.39 5.24 -11.18
N HIS A 9 -8.48 5.26 -10.23
CA HIS A 9 -8.71 4.81 -8.86
C HIS A 9 -9.53 5.83 -8.05
N LEU A 10 -10.60 6.37 -8.61
CA LEU A 10 -11.46 7.38 -7.99
C LEU A 10 -12.93 6.94 -8.01
N PRO A 11 -13.78 7.42 -7.07
CA PRO A 11 -15.22 7.19 -7.16
C PRO A 11 -15.80 7.77 -8.46
N THR A 12 -16.68 7.02 -9.12
CA THR A 12 -17.30 7.42 -10.39
C THR A 12 -18.08 8.73 -10.25
N GLU A 13 -18.74 8.94 -9.11
CA GLU A 13 -19.50 10.16 -8.81
C GLU A 13 -18.57 11.38 -8.71
N LEU A 14 -17.39 11.23 -8.09
CA LEU A 14 -16.39 12.31 -8.03
C LEU A 14 -15.93 12.72 -9.43
N ILE A 15 -15.63 11.73 -10.28
CA ILE A 15 -15.22 11.97 -11.66
C ILE A 15 -16.30 12.77 -12.40
N ALA A 16 -17.55 12.31 -12.33
CA ALA A 16 -18.67 12.95 -12.99
C ALA A 16 -18.93 14.39 -12.46
N ASP A 17 -18.80 14.60 -11.16
CA ASP A 17 -18.98 15.93 -10.54
C ASP A 17 -17.90 16.92 -10.97
N VAL A 18 -16.63 16.47 -11.04
CA VAL A 18 -15.53 17.30 -11.52
C VAL A 18 -15.73 17.67 -12.99
N GLN A 19 -16.00 16.68 -13.85
CA GLN A 19 -16.17 16.90 -15.29
C GLN A 19 -17.36 17.82 -15.64
N ARG A 20 -18.45 17.80 -14.84
CA ARG A 20 -19.61 18.68 -15.04
C ARG A 20 -19.35 20.14 -14.67
N ASN A 21 -18.26 20.44 -13.94
CA ASN A 21 -18.00 21.79 -13.51
C ASN A 21 -17.58 22.70 -14.69
N PRO A 22 -18.13 23.92 -14.82
CA PRO A 22 -17.79 24.83 -15.92
C PRO A 22 -16.29 25.15 -16.09
N CYS A 23 -15.47 25.07 -15.03
CA CYS A 23 -14.03 25.27 -15.16
C CYS A 23 -13.28 24.11 -15.83
N MET A 24 -13.91 22.94 -15.94
CA MET A 24 -13.40 21.76 -16.64
C MET A 24 -13.88 21.68 -18.09
N ALA A 25 -14.67 22.64 -18.57
CA ALA A 25 -15.15 22.65 -19.96
C ALA A 25 -13.96 22.65 -20.94
N ASN A 26 -13.98 21.71 -21.89
CA ASN A 26 -12.93 21.45 -22.89
C ASN A 26 -11.56 21.05 -22.31
N TYR A 27 -11.51 20.66 -21.04
CA TYR A 27 -10.29 20.14 -20.41
C TYR A 27 -10.39 18.62 -20.23
N THR A 28 -9.42 17.90 -20.80
CA THR A 28 -9.28 16.45 -20.60
C THR A 28 -8.22 16.23 -19.55
N SER A 29 -8.54 15.47 -18.51
CA SER A 29 -7.59 15.14 -17.46
C SER A 29 -6.64 14.02 -17.88
N ALA A 30 -5.39 14.12 -17.43
CA ALA A 30 -4.35 13.12 -17.62
C ALA A 30 -4.74 11.74 -17.06
N VAL A 31 -5.67 11.63 -16.10
CA VAL A 31 -6.11 10.33 -15.55
C VAL A 31 -6.68 9.37 -16.60
N PHE A 32 -7.12 9.90 -17.75
CA PHE A 32 -7.63 9.14 -18.88
C PHE A 32 -6.59 8.92 -19.99
N GLU A 33 -5.35 9.38 -19.79
CA GLU A 33 -4.27 9.27 -20.75
C GLU A 33 -3.36 8.07 -20.46
N GLU A 34 -2.65 7.62 -21.50
CA GLU A 34 -1.77 6.44 -21.41
C GLU A 34 -0.64 6.63 -20.39
N GLY A 35 -0.05 7.83 -20.29
CA GLY A 35 1.04 8.10 -19.36
C GLY A 35 0.63 7.93 -17.89
N MET A 36 -0.56 8.43 -17.51
CA MET A 36 -1.06 8.26 -16.15
C MET A 36 -1.55 6.83 -15.88
N ASP A 37 -2.07 6.14 -16.91
CA ASP A 37 -2.38 4.70 -16.81
C ASP A 37 -1.14 3.87 -16.51
N GLU A 38 -0.05 4.10 -17.25
CA GLU A 38 1.23 3.44 -17.01
C GLU A 38 1.76 3.73 -15.61
N PHE A 39 1.67 4.98 -15.17
CA PHE A 39 2.05 5.39 -13.81
C PHE A 39 1.22 4.69 -12.73
N ARG A 40 -0.11 4.65 -12.89
CA ARG A 40 -1.05 3.99 -11.96
C ARG A 40 -0.77 2.49 -11.87
N VAL A 41 -0.57 1.85 -13.03
CA VAL A 41 -0.18 0.44 -13.11
C VAL A 41 1.17 0.20 -12.42
N GLY A 42 2.11 1.12 -12.61
CA GLY A 42 3.40 1.14 -11.91
C GLY A 42 3.24 1.17 -10.40
N CYS A 43 2.43 2.10 -9.87
CA CYS A 43 2.19 2.23 -8.43
C CYS A 43 1.52 0.98 -7.82
N CYS A 44 0.74 0.23 -8.60
CA CYS A 44 0.10 -1.02 -8.16
C CYS A 44 1.05 -2.23 -8.11
N ASN A 45 2.29 -2.06 -8.57
CA ASN A 45 3.28 -3.12 -8.60
C ASN A 45 4.33 -2.85 -7.52
N TRP A 46 4.35 -3.68 -6.47
CA TRP A 46 5.39 -3.67 -5.42
C TRP A 46 6.82 -3.80 -5.98
N THR A 47 6.96 -4.24 -7.25
CA THR A 47 8.23 -4.34 -7.97
C THR A 47 8.57 -3.16 -8.88
N ALA A 48 7.70 -2.17 -9.06
CA ALA A 48 7.93 -1.10 -10.01
C ALA A 48 8.88 -0.04 -9.46
N PRO A 49 9.65 0.64 -10.33
CA PRO A 49 10.46 1.80 -9.95
C PRO A 49 9.61 3.03 -9.60
N LEU A 50 8.29 2.97 -9.82
CA LEU A 50 7.41 4.12 -9.69
C LEU A 50 6.64 4.06 -8.36
N SER A 51 7.02 4.96 -7.46
CA SER A 51 6.25 5.37 -6.28
C SER A 51 5.22 6.45 -6.67
N PRO A 52 4.13 6.63 -5.91
CA PRO A 52 3.31 7.85 -5.96
C PRO A 52 4.13 9.16 -5.90
N ASP A 53 5.32 9.09 -5.28
CA ASP A 53 6.26 10.20 -5.13
C ASP A 53 7.32 10.28 -6.26
N SER A 54 7.18 9.52 -7.34
CA SER A 54 8.18 9.52 -8.43
C SER A 54 8.31 10.89 -9.07
N VAL A 55 9.56 11.28 -9.32
CA VAL A 55 9.92 12.51 -10.03
C VAL A 55 9.57 12.37 -11.51
N VAL A 56 8.97 13.41 -12.06
CA VAL A 56 8.65 13.57 -13.48
C VAL A 56 9.82 14.27 -14.17
N ALA A 57 10.26 13.71 -15.29
CA ALA A 57 11.20 14.35 -16.17
C ALA A 57 10.63 14.38 -17.59
N SER A 58 10.26 15.57 -18.07
CA SER A 58 9.88 15.79 -19.46
C SER A 58 11.09 15.56 -20.37
N ARG A 59 10.92 14.80 -21.44
CA ARG A 59 11.95 14.67 -22.48
C ARG A 59 12.02 15.97 -23.29
N PRO A 60 13.22 16.47 -23.65
CA PRO A 60 13.35 17.65 -24.49
C PRO A 60 12.60 17.46 -25.82
N GLY A 61 11.70 18.38 -26.18
CA GLY A 61 10.94 18.35 -27.43
C GLY A 61 9.68 19.24 -27.45
N PRO A 62 8.97 19.32 -28.59
CA PRO A 62 7.69 20.02 -28.69
C PRO A 62 6.68 19.41 -27.71
N GLY A 63 6.10 20.23 -26.82
CA GLY A 63 5.20 19.76 -25.75
C GLY A 63 5.91 19.39 -24.44
N SER A 64 7.23 19.63 -24.32
CA SER A 64 7.92 19.52 -23.03
C SER A 64 7.44 20.60 -22.06
N MET A 65 7.10 20.20 -20.83
CA MET A 65 6.67 21.14 -19.81
C MET A 65 7.89 21.78 -19.15
N GLU A 66 7.94 23.12 -19.20
CA GLU A 66 9.06 23.87 -18.65
C GLU A 66 9.19 23.68 -17.13
N GLY A 67 10.41 23.45 -16.65
CA GLY A 67 10.69 23.25 -15.22
C GLY A 67 10.44 21.83 -14.67
N PHE A 68 10.10 20.85 -15.51
CA PHE A 68 9.98 19.44 -15.11
C PHE A 68 11.18 18.62 -15.62
N THR A 69 12.35 18.85 -15.03
CA THR A 69 13.57 18.05 -15.28
C THR A 69 13.85 17.12 -14.09
N VAL A 70 14.78 16.17 -14.27
CA VAL A 70 15.22 15.29 -13.18
C VAL A 70 15.76 16.11 -12.01
N GLU A 71 16.54 17.16 -12.31
CA GLU A 71 17.19 18.04 -11.33
C GLU A 71 16.18 18.92 -10.59
N ALA A 72 15.03 19.22 -11.21
CA ALA A 72 13.96 19.97 -10.56
C ALA A 72 13.28 19.19 -9.43
N GLY A 73 13.35 17.86 -9.43
CA GLY A 73 12.80 17.03 -8.35
C GLY A 73 11.26 17.08 -8.24
N ARG A 74 10.55 17.52 -9.27
CA ARG A 74 9.08 17.67 -9.25
C ARG A 74 8.38 16.33 -9.43
N THR A 75 7.46 16.00 -8.52
CA THR A 75 6.66 14.78 -8.58
C THR A 75 5.45 14.89 -9.51
N ASN A 76 4.74 13.79 -9.78
CA ASN A 76 3.47 13.84 -10.53
C ASN A 76 2.42 14.75 -9.86
N LEU A 77 2.46 14.91 -8.53
CA LEU A 77 1.54 15.84 -7.84
C LEU A 77 1.89 17.31 -8.11
N HIS A 78 3.16 17.62 -8.33
CA HIS A 78 3.57 18.94 -8.82
C HIS A 78 3.08 19.18 -10.25
N LEU A 79 3.12 18.16 -11.11
CA LEU A 79 2.62 18.23 -12.48
C LEU A 79 1.11 18.52 -12.50
N ALA A 80 0.32 17.73 -11.77
CA ALA A 80 -1.13 17.96 -11.65
C ALA A 80 -1.46 19.36 -11.10
N ALA A 81 -0.65 19.86 -10.16
CA ALA A 81 -0.79 21.22 -9.63
C ALA A 81 -0.45 22.31 -10.66
N ALA A 82 0.60 22.11 -11.46
CA ALA A 82 1.04 23.05 -12.49
C ALA A 82 0.12 23.07 -13.74
N GLU A 83 -0.60 21.97 -14.01
CA GLU A 83 -1.60 21.91 -15.10
C GLU A 83 -3.02 22.28 -14.65
N GLY A 84 -3.25 22.37 -13.34
CA GLY A 84 -4.59 22.55 -12.78
C GLY A 84 -5.45 21.31 -12.96
N ASP A 85 -4.84 20.12 -13.07
CA ASP A 85 -5.57 18.87 -13.22
C ASP A 85 -6.14 18.40 -11.87
N VAL A 86 -7.41 18.71 -11.66
CA VAL A 86 -8.15 18.36 -10.44
C VAL A 86 -8.27 16.84 -10.26
N LEU A 87 -8.53 16.07 -11.32
CA LEU A 87 -8.71 14.62 -11.21
C LEU A 87 -7.38 13.93 -11.00
N ALA A 88 -6.32 14.35 -11.68
CA ALA A 88 -4.98 13.80 -11.45
C ALA A 88 -4.50 14.10 -10.03
N ALA A 89 -4.73 15.31 -9.51
CA ALA A 89 -4.40 15.64 -8.12
C ALA A 89 -5.15 14.74 -7.12
N CYS A 90 -6.46 14.51 -7.33
CA CYS A 90 -7.26 13.60 -6.50
C CYS A 90 -6.74 12.16 -6.56
N GLU A 91 -6.39 11.67 -7.75
CA GLU A 91 -5.89 10.31 -7.94
C GLU A 91 -4.50 10.10 -7.34
N LEU A 92 -3.59 11.05 -7.51
CA LEU A 92 -2.25 10.99 -6.94
C LEU A 92 -2.29 10.96 -5.41
N VAL A 93 -3.11 11.81 -4.80
CA VAL A 93 -3.40 11.76 -3.36
C VAL A 93 -3.96 10.39 -2.95
N ARG A 94 -4.88 9.83 -3.75
CA ARG A 94 -5.48 8.51 -3.48
C ARG A 94 -4.49 7.36 -3.56
N LEU A 95 -3.54 7.44 -4.51
CA LEU A 95 -2.43 6.49 -4.67
C LEU A 95 -1.39 6.63 -3.55
N GLY A 96 -1.43 7.72 -2.76
CA GLY A 96 -0.57 7.93 -1.61
C GLY A 96 0.63 8.86 -1.87
N ALA A 97 0.49 9.79 -2.82
CA ALA A 97 1.48 10.84 -3.04
C ALA A 97 1.61 11.75 -1.81
N THR A 98 2.84 12.17 -1.53
CA THR A 98 3.18 13.08 -0.44
C THR A 98 2.69 14.48 -0.78
N VAL A 99 1.69 14.94 -0.05
CA VAL A 99 0.99 16.22 -0.29
C VAL A 99 1.93 17.43 -0.23
N ASP A 100 2.89 17.40 0.69
CA ASP A 100 3.91 18.45 0.90
C ASP A 100 5.29 18.03 0.36
N ALA A 101 5.35 17.17 -0.67
CA ALA A 101 6.61 16.89 -1.36
C ALA A 101 7.23 18.22 -1.82
N LEU A 102 8.52 18.42 -1.58
CA LEU A 102 9.22 19.64 -2.01
C LEU A 102 10.05 19.33 -3.25
N ASP A 103 9.96 20.19 -4.25
CA ASP A 103 10.89 20.19 -5.37
C ASP A 103 12.27 20.73 -4.95
N SER A 104 13.25 20.71 -5.85
CA SER A 104 14.62 21.18 -5.57
C SER A 104 14.70 22.68 -5.24
N GLY A 105 13.67 23.45 -5.60
CA GLY A 105 13.51 24.86 -5.23
C GLY A 105 12.79 25.08 -3.91
N GLY A 106 12.36 24.01 -3.22
CA GLY A 106 11.58 24.07 -1.99
C GLY A 106 10.11 24.43 -2.21
N ALA A 107 9.60 24.34 -3.44
CA ALA A 107 8.18 24.54 -3.72
C ALA A 107 7.42 23.22 -3.56
N SER A 108 6.29 23.26 -2.85
CA SER A 108 5.33 22.16 -2.81
C SER A 108 4.32 22.25 -3.98
N PRO A 109 3.52 21.20 -4.24
CA PRO A 109 2.44 21.27 -5.21
C PRO A 109 1.47 22.43 -4.97
N LEU A 110 1.20 22.77 -3.70
CA LEU A 110 0.32 23.90 -3.34
C LEU A 110 0.95 25.24 -3.75
N VAL A 111 2.27 25.38 -3.59
CA VAL A 111 3.02 26.58 -4.01
C VAL A 111 3.01 26.73 -5.53
N LEU A 112 3.18 25.64 -6.27
CA LEU A 112 3.10 25.67 -7.74
C LEU A 112 1.70 26.07 -8.24
N ALA A 113 0.64 25.46 -7.71
CA ALA A 113 -0.74 25.86 -8.06
C ALA A 113 -1.00 27.35 -7.77
N ALA A 114 -0.45 27.88 -6.66
CA ALA A 114 -0.53 29.30 -6.36
C ALA A 114 0.26 30.18 -7.34
N GLY A 115 1.44 29.74 -7.76
CA GLY A 115 2.26 30.41 -8.76
C GLY A 115 1.57 30.49 -10.13
N GLU A 116 0.99 29.38 -10.59
CA GLU A 116 0.26 29.34 -11.86
C GLU A 116 -0.96 30.26 -11.87
N MET A 117 -1.69 30.37 -10.74
CA MET A 117 -2.77 31.36 -10.62
C MET A 117 -2.28 32.80 -10.84
N VAL A 118 -1.10 33.14 -10.32
CA VAL A 118 -0.49 34.47 -10.49
C VAL A 118 -0.10 34.68 -11.96
N GLN A 119 0.55 33.68 -12.58
CA GLN A 119 0.99 33.76 -13.97
C GLN A 119 -0.20 33.93 -14.92
N PHE A 120 -1.24 33.09 -14.77
CA PHE A 120 -2.43 33.16 -15.61
C PHE A 120 -3.18 34.48 -15.44
N ASN A 121 -3.23 35.03 -14.22
CA ASN A 121 -3.88 36.32 -13.98
C ASN A 121 -3.07 37.51 -14.53
N ALA A 122 -1.75 37.38 -14.64
CA ALA A 122 -0.87 38.41 -15.18
C ALA A 122 -0.83 38.43 -16.73
N THR A 123 -1.28 37.36 -17.39
CA THR A 123 -1.34 37.28 -18.86
C THR A 123 -2.31 38.31 -19.43
N ASP A 124 -1.77 39.32 -20.12
CA ASP A 124 -2.55 40.33 -20.82
C ASP A 124 -2.99 39.83 -22.20
N THR A 125 -4.29 39.74 -22.42
CA THR A 125 -4.87 39.34 -23.70
C THR A 125 -6.24 39.96 -23.88
N ASN A 126 -6.47 40.54 -25.06
CA ASN A 126 -7.75 41.13 -25.45
C ASN A 126 -8.67 40.13 -26.15
N LEU A 127 -8.24 38.87 -26.34
CA LEU A 127 -9.03 37.84 -27.00
C LEU A 127 -10.01 37.20 -26.00
N PRO A 128 -11.34 37.39 -26.14
CA PRO A 128 -12.32 36.94 -25.14
C PRO A 128 -12.28 35.44 -24.88
N GLY A 129 -12.02 34.63 -25.92
CA GLY A 129 -11.91 33.18 -25.80
C GLY A 129 -10.71 32.74 -24.94
N ILE A 130 -9.56 33.39 -25.11
CA ILE A 130 -8.35 33.12 -24.32
C ILE A 130 -8.56 33.60 -22.89
N ARG A 131 -9.13 34.80 -22.69
CA ARG A 131 -9.47 35.31 -21.36
C ARG A 131 -10.37 34.34 -20.59
N ALA A 132 -11.41 33.81 -21.23
CA ALA A 132 -12.31 32.85 -20.62
C ALA A 132 -11.60 31.53 -20.25
N GLU A 133 -10.64 31.05 -21.05
CA GLU A 133 -9.85 29.87 -20.71
C GLU A 133 -8.87 30.13 -19.55
N LEU A 134 -8.21 31.30 -19.52
CA LEU A 134 -7.36 31.69 -18.39
C LEU A 134 -8.16 31.75 -17.09
N GLU A 135 -9.38 32.31 -17.12
CA GLU A 135 -10.28 32.34 -15.97
C GLU A 135 -10.73 30.95 -15.52
N ARG A 136 -10.95 30.02 -16.47
CA ARG A 136 -11.18 28.61 -16.14
C ARG A 136 -9.94 27.98 -15.50
N GLY A 137 -8.75 28.24 -16.04
CA GLY A 137 -7.46 27.81 -15.49
C GLY A 137 -7.27 28.26 -14.03
N ILE A 138 -7.46 29.55 -13.73
CA ILE A 138 -7.38 30.08 -12.36
C ILE A 138 -8.34 29.35 -11.41
N LYS A 139 -9.56 29.05 -11.85
CA LYS A 139 -10.53 28.26 -11.06
C LYS A 139 -10.08 26.82 -10.86
N ARG A 140 -9.47 26.19 -11.88
CA ARG A 140 -8.88 24.85 -11.79
C ARG A 140 -7.72 24.80 -10.79
N PHE A 141 -6.78 25.73 -10.86
CA PHE A 141 -5.67 25.83 -9.89
C PHE A 141 -6.18 26.06 -8.46
N ALA A 142 -7.17 26.93 -8.28
CA ALA A 142 -7.79 27.15 -6.97
C ALA A 142 -8.49 25.88 -6.44
N TRP A 143 -9.04 25.04 -7.31
CA TRP A 143 -9.59 23.74 -6.94
C TRP A 143 -8.48 22.76 -6.56
N VAL A 144 -7.41 22.64 -7.33
CA VAL A 144 -6.26 21.80 -6.92
C VAL A 144 -5.71 22.27 -5.57
N ALA A 145 -5.57 23.57 -5.35
CA ALA A 145 -5.21 24.12 -4.05
C ALA A 145 -6.19 23.68 -2.94
N ARG A 146 -7.50 23.68 -3.20
CA ARG A 146 -8.51 23.15 -2.26
C ARG A 146 -8.27 21.68 -1.93
N VAL A 147 -8.06 20.83 -2.94
CA VAL A 147 -7.76 19.39 -2.78
C VAL A 147 -6.57 19.22 -1.83
N LEU A 148 -5.47 19.94 -2.08
CA LEU A 148 -4.25 19.85 -1.27
C LEU A 148 -4.46 20.36 0.16
N ILE A 149 -5.15 21.49 0.34
CA ILE A 149 -5.43 22.08 1.67
C ILE A 149 -6.32 21.17 2.52
N GLU A 150 -7.34 20.54 1.92
CA GLU A 150 -8.22 19.57 2.57
C GLU A 150 -7.48 18.28 2.95
N GLN A 151 -6.42 17.96 2.20
CA GLN A 151 -5.44 16.91 2.53
C GLN A 151 -4.33 17.37 3.48
N HIS A 152 -4.54 18.53 4.12
CA HIS A 152 -3.71 19.14 5.16
C HIS A 152 -2.34 19.65 4.72
N ALA A 153 -2.13 19.97 3.43
CA ALA A 153 -0.94 20.66 2.94
C ALA A 153 -0.53 21.86 3.82
N GLY A 154 0.77 22.15 3.90
CA GLY A 154 1.32 23.30 4.60
C GLY A 154 0.91 24.63 3.96
N VAL A 155 0.01 25.37 4.61
CA VAL A 155 -0.63 26.58 4.05
C VAL A 155 0.17 27.88 4.14
N ASP A 156 1.23 27.90 4.94
CA ASP A 156 2.06 29.10 5.20
C ASP A 156 3.30 29.20 4.28
N GLN A 157 3.41 28.30 3.29
CA GLN A 157 4.47 28.38 2.29
C GLN A 157 4.32 29.62 1.40
N LYS A 158 5.40 30.00 0.73
CA LYS A 158 5.48 31.24 -0.06
C LYS A 158 5.87 30.97 -1.50
N TYR A 159 5.26 31.72 -2.42
CA TYR A 159 5.66 31.83 -3.82
C TYR A 159 6.18 33.25 -4.07
N ASN A 160 7.42 33.38 -4.56
CA ASN A 160 8.08 34.67 -4.80
C ASN A 160 7.97 35.65 -3.61
N GLY A 161 8.13 35.12 -2.40
CA GLY A 161 8.09 35.90 -1.15
C GLY A 161 6.68 36.24 -0.62
N ASN A 162 5.61 35.97 -1.39
CA ASN A 162 4.23 36.15 -0.94
C ASN A 162 3.64 34.83 -0.42
N SER A 163 2.89 34.87 0.67
CA SER A 163 2.15 33.70 1.16
C SER A 163 1.02 33.33 0.22
N ILE A 164 0.58 32.07 0.26
CA ILE A 164 -0.57 31.62 -0.54
C ILE A 164 -1.85 32.40 -0.18
N LEU A 165 -1.99 32.82 1.07
CA LEU A 165 -3.09 33.69 1.51
C LEU A 165 -2.99 35.11 0.93
N GLU A 166 -1.80 35.68 0.85
CA GLU A 166 -1.57 36.98 0.18
C GLU A 166 -1.94 36.90 -1.30
N ILE A 167 -1.57 35.81 -1.98
CA ILE A 167 -1.94 35.54 -3.38
C ILE A 167 -3.47 35.43 -3.55
N ALA A 168 -4.14 34.69 -2.66
CA ALA A 168 -5.59 34.57 -2.69
C ALA A 168 -6.29 35.94 -2.50
N CYS A 169 -5.75 36.79 -1.62
CA CYS A 169 -6.21 38.17 -1.42
C CYS A 169 -5.99 39.04 -2.66
N SER A 170 -4.81 38.98 -3.30
CA SER A 170 -4.50 39.78 -4.48
C SER A 170 -5.38 39.44 -5.68
N LEU A 171 -5.80 38.18 -5.79
CA LEU A 171 -6.70 37.69 -6.83
C LEU A 171 -8.20 37.91 -6.51
N GLY A 172 -8.53 38.40 -5.31
CA GLY A 172 -9.93 38.54 -4.86
C GLY A 172 -10.68 37.20 -4.72
N ASN A 173 -9.96 36.08 -4.61
CA ASN A 173 -10.54 34.75 -4.52
C ASN A 173 -11.02 34.46 -3.08
N TRP A 174 -12.20 34.97 -2.74
CA TRP A 174 -12.76 34.88 -1.39
C TRP A 174 -12.98 33.45 -0.89
N GLU A 175 -13.25 32.49 -1.78
CA GLU A 175 -13.44 31.09 -1.38
C GLU A 175 -12.11 30.48 -0.94
N LEU A 176 -11.01 30.76 -1.66
CA LEU A 176 -9.68 30.33 -1.26
C LEU A 176 -9.19 31.06 0.01
N VAL A 177 -9.47 32.37 0.16
CA VAL A 177 -9.17 33.14 1.38
C VAL A 177 -9.83 32.51 2.61
N LYS A 178 -11.15 32.22 2.53
CA LYS A 178 -11.87 31.56 3.63
C LYS A 178 -11.29 30.18 3.92
N LEU A 179 -10.99 29.39 2.89
CA LEU A 179 -10.45 28.04 3.05
C LEU A 179 -9.09 28.06 3.76
N LEU A 180 -8.17 28.92 3.34
CA LEU A 180 -6.84 29.06 3.93
C LEU A 180 -6.92 29.51 5.40
N LEU A 181 -7.73 30.52 5.72
CA LEU A 181 -7.94 30.98 7.09
C LEU A 181 -8.57 29.89 7.97
N LYS A 182 -9.56 29.17 7.45
CA LYS A 182 -10.16 27.99 8.10
C LYS A 182 -9.11 26.91 8.37
N HIS A 183 -8.15 26.74 7.47
CA HIS A 183 -7.02 25.80 7.60
C HIS A 183 -5.77 26.39 8.27
N LYS A 184 -5.91 27.52 8.98
CA LYS A 184 -4.89 28.14 9.84
C LYS A 184 -3.72 28.82 9.13
N ALA A 185 -3.94 29.31 7.90
CA ALA A 185 -3.00 30.22 7.28
C ALA A 185 -2.86 31.52 8.09
N LYS A 186 -1.63 31.98 8.28
CA LYS A 186 -1.33 33.19 9.07
C LYS A 186 -1.58 34.44 8.22
N PRO A 187 -2.53 35.31 8.59
CA PRO A 187 -2.73 36.57 7.89
C PRO A 187 -1.54 37.50 8.10
N SER A 188 -1.19 38.25 7.06
CA SER A 188 -0.17 39.28 7.10
C SER A 188 -0.79 40.67 6.93
N GLN A 189 -0.01 41.72 7.22
CA GLN A 189 -0.45 43.10 6.96
C GLN A 189 -0.71 43.35 5.47
N LYS A 190 -0.02 42.65 4.56
CA LYS A 190 -0.20 42.80 3.11
C LYS A 190 -1.58 42.34 2.66
N CYS A 191 -2.19 41.34 3.31
CA CYS A 191 -3.54 40.88 2.98
C CYS A 191 -4.55 42.05 2.93
N HIS A 192 -4.45 43.01 3.86
CA HIS A 192 -5.33 44.18 3.89
C HIS A 192 -5.11 45.15 2.73
N SER A 193 -3.87 45.26 2.23
CA SER A 193 -3.50 46.20 1.17
C SER A 193 -4.06 45.82 -0.20
N TYR A 194 -4.36 44.54 -0.43
CA TYR A 194 -4.94 44.07 -1.69
C TYR A 194 -6.42 44.45 -1.87
N PHE A 195 -7.11 44.82 -0.78
CA PHE A 195 -8.50 45.24 -0.83
C PHE A 195 -8.60 46.77 -0.90
N HIS A 196 -9.25 47.29 -1.95
CA HIS A 196 -9.42 48.74 -2.12
C HIS A 196 -10.65 49.27 -1.38
N SER A 197 -11.74 48.49 -1.33
CA SER A 197 -12.98 48.88 -0.67
C SER A 197 -12.90 48.68 0.85
N ARG A 198 -13.53 49.59 1.62
CA ARG A 198 -13.66 49.43 3.08
C ARG A 198 -14.43 48.15 3.44
N SER A 199 -15.47 47.84 2.66
CA SER A 199 -16.28 46.62 2.84
C SER A 199 -15.46 45.34 2.74
N ASP A 200 -14.53 45.26 1.79
CA ASP A 200 -13.68 44.06 1.63
C ASP A 200 -12.65 43.94 2.76
N LYS A 201 -12.09 45.08 3.21
CA LYS A 201 -11.20 45.10 4.39
C LYS A 201 -11.93 44.60 5.63
N ASP A 202 -13.13 45.12 5.89
CA ASP A 202 -13.95 44.72 7.04
C ASP A 202 -14.39 43.25 6.93
N ARG A 203 -14.72 42.78 5.71
CA ARG A 203 -15.02 41.38 5.43
C ARG A 203 -13.84 40.47 5.75
N PHE A 204 -12.62 40.84 5.34
CA PHE A 204 -11.42 40.05 5.65
C PHE A 204 -11.18 39.95 7.16
N VAL A 205 -11.25 41.06 7.90
CA VAL A 205 -11.12 41.07 9.37
C VAL A 205 -12.14 40.13 10.02
N SER A 206 -13.40 40.23 9.59
CA SER A 206 -14.50 39.41 10.11
C SER A 206 -14.27 37.92 9.86
N VAL A 207 -13.90 37.54 8.63
CA VAL A 207 -13.61 36.15 8.26
C VAL A 207 -12.39 35.62 9.04
N ALA A 208 -11.29 36.36 9.09
CA ALA A 208 -10.09 35.97 9.82
C ALA A 208 -10.37 35.78 11.33
N SER A 209 -11.14 36.69 11.93
CA SER A 209 -11.52 36.60 13.34
C SER A 209 -12.41 35.40 13.64
N SER A 210 -13.38 35.08 12.75
CA SER A 210 -14.28 33.94 12.95
C SER A 210 -13.56 32.59 12.95
N TYR A 211 -12.45 32.47 12.21
CA TYR A 211 -11.63 31.25 12.19
C TYR A 211 -10.46 31.27 13.18
N ALA A 212 -10.17 32.38 13.86
CA ALA A 212 -9.02 32.49 14.76
C ALA A 212 -9.06 31.44 15.89
N SER A 213 -10.22 31.24 16.52
CA SER A 213 -10.42 30.31 17.64
C SER A 213 -10.82 28.88 17.25
N SER A 214 -11.29 28.65 16.01
CA SER A 214 -11.75 27.32 15.56
C SER A 214 -10.58 26.36 15.32
N PRO A 215 -10.62 25.06 15.62
CA PRO A 215 -9.52 24.15 15.23
C PRO A 215 -9.42 23.98 13.70
N ARG A 216 -8.25 23.55 13.19
CA ARG A 216 -8.11 23.15 11.78
C ARG A 216 -9.11 22.02 11.49
N PRO A 217 -9.89 22.08 10.39
CA PRO A 217 -10.84 21.04 10.05
C PRO A 217 -10.18 19.66 9.93
N ALA A 218 -10.92 18.61 10.28
CA ALA A 218 -10.46 17.24 10.10
C ALA A 218 -10.18 16.94 8.62
N ARG A 219 -9.14 16.13 8.37
CA ARG A 219 -8.71 15.76 7.02
C ARG A 219 -9.80 14.97 6.30
N VAL A 220 -10.10 15.34 5.07
CA VAL A 220 -10.97 14.56 4.19
C VAL A 220 -10.27 13.26 3.83
N CYS A 221 -10.94 12.12 3.92
CA CYS A 221 -10.31 10.85 3.62
C CYS A 221 -9.93 10.76 2.13
N PRO A 222 -8.67 10.42 1.78
CA PRO A 222 -8.22 10.31 0.38
C PRO A 222 -8.98 9.30 -0.48
N CYS A 223 -9.83 8.46 0.11
CA CYS A 223 -10.73 7.59 -0.65
C CYS A 223 -11.90 8.34 -1.30
N TRP A 224 -12.04 9.64 -1.00
CA TRP A 224 -13.06 10.54 -1.55
C TRP A 224 -14.50 10.10 -1.29
N SER A 225 -14.72 9.36 -0.19
CA SER A 225 -16.06 8.93 0.26
C SER A 225 -16.92 10.06 0.87
N GLY A 226 -16.41 11.30 0.91
CA GLY A 226 -17.02 12.43 1.62
C GLY A 226 -16.84 12.39 3.16
N LYS A 227 -16.25 11.33 3.71
CA LYS A 227 -15.95 11.20 5.15
C LYS A 227 -14.56 11.76 5.48
N THR A 228 -14.37 12.13 6.75
CA THR A 228 -13.03 12.45 7.28
C THR A 228 -12.21 11.18 7.49
N VAL A 229 -10.88 11.30 7.60
CA VAL A 229 -9.99 10.19 7.94
C VAL A 229 -10.45 9.50 9.22
N ALA A 230 -10.75 10.26 10.27
CA ALA A 230 -11.20 9.74 11.56
C ALA A 230 -12.54 8.97 11.49
N GLN A 231 -13.38 9.25 10.49
CA GLN A 231 -14.67 8.57 10.27
C GLN A 231 -14.59 7.44 9.24
N CYS A 232 -13.40 7.20 8.66
CA CYS A 232 -13.20 6.24 7.57
C CYS A 232 -11.93 5.40 7.82
N HIS A 233 -10.86 5.57 7.03
CA HIS A 233 -9.66 4.74 7.10
C HIS A 233 -8.83 4.94 8.39
N GLY A 234 -9.07 6.00 9.15
CA GLY A 234 -8.51 6.22 10.49
C GLY A 234 -9.35 5.60 11.62
N ALA A 235 -10.60 5.20 11.36
CA ALA A 235 -11.41 4.46 12.33
C ALA A 235 -11.07 2.96 12.31
N ALA A 236 -10.90 2.40 11.11
CA ALA A 236 -10.51 1.01 10.89
C ALA A 236 -10.02 0.82 9.45
N ALA A 237 -9.25 -0.25 9.22
CA ALA A 237 -8.93 -0.71 7.89
C ALA A 237 -10.22 -1.02 7.09
N GLN A 238 -10.22 -0.67 5.82
CA GLN A 238 -11.33 -0.83 4.88
C GLN A 238 -10.97 -1.85 3.79
N PRO A 239 -11.95 -2.51 3.16
CA PRO A 239 -11.69 -3.30 1.96
C PRO A 239 -11.13 -2.47 0.80
N TYR A 240 -10.13 -3.03 0.12
CA TYR A 240 -9.64 -2.47 -1.15
C TYR A 240 -10.72 -2.61 -2.24
N PRO A 241 -11.02 -1.55 -3.02
CA PRO A 241 -12.05 -1.57 -4.04
C PRO A 241 -11.85 -2.67 -5.10
N LEU A 242 -12.91 -3.41 -5.39
CA LEU A 242 -12.91 -4.53 -6.34
C LEU A 242 -12.63 -4.10 -7.79
N THR A 243 -13.06 -2.90 -8.15
CA THR A 243 -12.94 -2.32 -9.49
C THR A 243 -11.52 -1.82 -9.78
N PHE A 244 -10.76 -1.48 -8.75
CA PHE A 244 -9.40 -0.97 -8.91
C PHE A 244 -8.45 -2.03 -9.42
N LEU A 245 -7.33 -1.61 -10.00
CA LEU A 245 -6.24 -2.51 -10.36
C LEU A 245 -5.78 -3.29 -9.13
N CYS A 246 -5.50 -4.58 -9.35
CA CYS A 246 -4.99 -5.44 -8.31
C CYS A 246 -3.58 -4.99 -7.92
N VAL A 247 -3.35 -4.79 -6.63
CA VAL A 247 -2.06 -4.43 -6.02
C VAL A 247 -0.95 -5.47 -6.20
N CYS A 248 -1.16 -6.53 -6.99
CA CYS A 248 -0.10 -7.48 -7.33
C CYS A 248 0.60 -7.15 -8.65
N GLY A 249 0.31 -6.01 -9.28
CA GLY A 249 0.91 -5.61 -10.55
C GLY A 249 0.41 -6.36 -11.79
N SER A 250 -0.63 -7.20 -11.70
CA SER A 250 -1.07 -8.03 -12.84
C SER A 250 -1.84 -7.28 -13.94
N LYS A 251 -2.05 -5.96 -13.81
CA LYS A 251 -2.91 -5.11 -14.66
C LYS A 251 -4.39 -5.52 -14.76
N LYS A 252 -4.83 -6.47 -13.92
CA LYS A 252 -6.23 -6.91 -13.84
C LYS A 252 -6.91 -6.18 -12.69
N THR A 253 -8.22 -6.02 -12.75
CA THR A 253 -8.98 -5.56 -11.59
C THR A 253 -8.78 -6.52 -10.42
N TYR A 254 -8.78 -6.00 -9.20
CA TYR A 254 -8.61 -6.78 -7.97
C TYR A 254 -9.62 -7.91 -7.90
N GLN A 255 -10.89 -7.64 -8.24
CA GLN A 255 -11.97 -8.63 -8.34
C GLN A 255 -11.58 -9.85 -9.17
N LYS A 256 -10.97 -9.64 -10.34
CA LYS A 256 -10.63 -10.68 -11.32
C LYS A 256 -9.23 -11.27 -11.11
N CYS A 257 -8.55 -10.91 -10.01
CA CYS A 257 -7.18 -11.32 -9.73
C CYS A 257 -7.01 -11.92 -8.33
N CYS A 258 -6.35 -11.21 -7.39
CA CYS A 258 -6.08 -11.76 -6.07
C CYS A 258 -7.36 -12.05 -5.27
N HIS A 259 -8.39 -11.22 -5.44
CA HIS A 259 -9.69 -11.46 -4.79
C HIS A 259 -10.31 -12.80 -5.23
N ALA A 260 -10.27 -13.11 -6.53
CA ALA A 260 -10.75 -14.39 -7.08
C ALA A 260 -9.97 -15.62 -6.58
N ARG A 261 -8.80 -15.41 -5.95
CA ARG A 261 -7.99 -16.46 -5.31
C ARG A 261 -8.02 -16.35 -3.78
N SER A 262 -9.04 -15.69 -3.24
CA SER A 262 -9.22 -15.44 -1.80
C SER A 262 -8.03 -14.77 -1.13
N SER A 263 -7.22 -14.03 -1.89
CA SER A 263 -6.10 -13.24 -1.37
C SER A 263 -6.59 -11.81 -1.21
N TRP A 264 -6.99 -11.48 0.02
CA TRP A 264 -7.68 -10.26 0.33
C TRP A 264 -6.73 -9.10 0.56
N VAL A 265 -7.18 -7.89 0.23
CA VAL A 265 -6.45 -6.64 0.40
C VAL A 265 -7.32 -5.70 1.22
N ILE A 266 -6.69 -5.06 2.19
CA ILE A 266 -7.26 -3.98 2.99
C ILE A 266 -6.50 -2.69 2.70
N GLU A 267 -7.13 -1.57 3.02
CA GLU A 267 -6.54 -0.24 3.01
C GLU A 267 -6.70 0.40 4.38
N GLU A 268 -5.66 1.05 4.87
CA GLU A 268 -5.68 1.75 6.14
C GLU A 268 -4.98 3.10 6.06
N TRP A 269 -5.35 3.99 6.96
CA TRP A 269 -4.65 5.26 7.14
C TRP A 269 -3.39 5.04 7.96
N VAL A 270 -2.22 5.34 7.40
CA VAL A 270 -0.95 5.29 8.13
C VAL A 270 -0.62 6.69 8.59
N LYS A 271 -0.66 6.91 9.92
CA LYS A 271 -0.50 8.24 10.52
C LYS A 271 0.92 8.77 10.34
N GLU A 272 1.92 7.92 10.37
CA GLU A 272 3.33 8.31 10.26
C GLU A 272 3.62 8.84 8.85
N ASP A 273 3.07 8.16 7.84
CA ASP A 273 3.22 8.53 6.44
C ASP A 273 2.17 9.52 5.93
N GLN A 274 1.10 9.79 6.71
CA GLN A 274 0.02 10.70 6.34
C GLN A 274 -0.67 10.37 5.00
N ARG A 275 -0.82 9.07 4.69
CA ARG A 275 -1.42 8.55 3.45
C ARG A 275 -2.13 7.21 3.66
N LEU A 276 -2.94 6.82 2.67
CA LEU A 276 -3.49 5.47 2.60
C LEU A 276 -2.41 4.47 2.18
N ARG A 277 -2.40 3.30 2.82
CA ARG A 277 -1.63 2.14 2.37
C ARG A 277 -2.52 0.93 2.26
N HIS A 278 -2.28 0.13 1.23
CA HIS A 278 -2.88 -1.18 1.06
C HIS A 278 -1.94 -2.28 1.53
N SER A 279 -2.47 -3.32 2.16
CA SER A 279 -1.72 -4.52 2.52
C SER A 279 -2.56 -5.78 2.28
N PHE A 280 -1.89 -6.90 2.04
CA PHE A 280 -2.59 -8.18 1.98
C PHE A 280 -3.07 -8.56 3.38
N SER A 281 -4.37 -8.83 3.49
CA SER A 281 -4.99 -9.29 4.72
C SER A 281 -5.15 -10.80 4.68
N ALA A 282 -4.91 -11.43 5.82
CA ALA A 282 -5.22 -12.84 6.01
C ALA A 282 -6.71 -13.10 6.31
N PHE A 283 -7.47 -12.04 6.59
CA PHE A 283 -8.91 -12.07 6.78
C PHE A 283 -9.62 -11.45 5.58
N PRO A 284 -10.81 -11.95 5.21
CA PRO A 284 -11.64 -11.29 4.23
C PRO A 284 -11.96 -9.86 4.66
N SER A 285 -11.89 -8.97 3.68
CA SER A 285 -12.03 -7.54 3.90
C SER A 285 -13.39 -6.99 3.48
N THR A 286 -14.14 -7.72 2.65
CA THR A 286 -15.45 -7.27 2.12
C THR A 286 -16.62 -7.92 2.87
N PRO A 287 -17.80 -7.25 2.98
CA PRO A 287 -18.98 -7.83 3.60
C PRO A 287 -19.41 -9.18 3.03
N GLU A 288 -19.25 -9.38 1.71
CA GLU A 288 -19.57 -10.64 1.04
C GLU A 288 -18.60 -11.75 1.45
N ALA A 289 -17.31 -11.43 1.58
CA ALA A 289 -16.30 -12.39 1.99
C ALA A 289 -16.35 -12.65 3.50
N ILE A 290 -16.77 -11.67 4.31
CA ILE A 290 -17.12 -11.82 5.73
C ILE A 290 -18.39 -12.69 5.88
N GLY A 291 -19.36 -12.55 4.98
CA GLY A 291 -20.58 -13.37 4.95
C GLY A 291 -20.38 -14.78 4.40
N SER A 292 -19.18 -15.11 3.89
CA SER A 292 -18.90 -16.41 3.27
C SER A 292 -18.95 -17.56 4.27
N LYS A 293 -19.36 -18.75 3.82
CA LYS A 293 -19.38 -19.97 4.66
C LYS A 293 -17.99 -20.30 5.18
N GLU A 294 -16.96 -19.98 4.41
CA GLU A 294 -15.55 -20.15 4.75
C GLU A 294 -15.15 -19.25 5.93
N PHE A 295 -15.57 -17.99 5.94
CA PHE A 295 -15.30 -17.06 7.05
C PHE A 295 -16.12 -17.39 8.30
N GLN A 296 -17.40 -17.75 8.14
CA GLN A 296 -18.24 -18.20 9.25
C GLN A 296 -17.64 -19.45 9.92
N SER A 297 -17.12 -20.39 9.12
CA SER A 297 -16.42 -21.57 9.64
C SER A 297 -15.12 -21.20 10.36
N MET A 298 -14.37 -20.22 9.87
CA MET A 298 -13.21 -19.68 10.58
C MET A 298 -13.59 -19.03 11.92
N GLN A 299 -14.67 -18.24 11.96
CA GLN A 299 -15.15 -17.62 13.21
C GLN A 299 -15.60 -18.67 14.21
N ALA A 300 -16.27 -19.74 13.76
CA ALA A 300 -16.65 -20.85 14.61
C ALA A 300 -15.43 -21.56 15.21
N VAL A 301 -14.40 -21.83 14.39
CA VAL A 301 -13.12 -22.39 14.87
C VAL A 301 -12.45 -21.47 15.90
N ALA A 302 -12.44 -20.16 15.65
CA ALA A 302 -11.89 -19.18 16.56
C ALA A 302 -12.63 -19.11 17.90
N GLY A 303 -13.96 -19.20 17.87
CA GLY A 303 -14.80 -19.25 19.07
C GLY A 303 -14.49 -20.48 19.91
N VAL A 304 -14.40 -21.66 19.28
CA VAL A 304 -14.04 -22.90 19.98
C VAL A 304 -12.63 -22.85 20.57
N LEU A 305 -11.67 -22.25 19.86
CA LEU A 305 -10.31 -22.05 20.38
C LEU A 305 -10.26 -21.10 21.57
N ALA A 306 -11.04 -20.01 21.53
CA ALA A 306 -11.15 -19.07 22.64
C ALA A 306 -11.78 -19.72 23.87
N GLU A 307 -12.86 -20.48 23.68
CA GLU A 307 -13.57 -21.21 24.73
C GLU A 307 -12.69 -22.27 25.39
N ALA A 308 -11.99 -23.10 24.60
CA ALA A 308 -11.06 -24.12 25.09
C ALA A 308 -9.90 -23.55 25.93
N ARG A 309 -9.68 -22.22 25.85
CA ARG A 309 -8.60 -21.50 26.51
C ARG A 309 -9.09 -20.49 27.55
N GLY A 310 -10.39 -20.48 27.87
CA GLY A 310 -10.98 -19.58 28.87
C GLY A 310 -10.93 -18.10 28.47
N LEU A 311 -10.82 -17.80 27.18
CA LEU A 311 -10.79 -16.43 26.66
C LEU A 311 -12.21 -15.98 26.28
N PRO A 312 -12.56 -14.70 26.47
CA PRO A 312 -13.82 -14.17 25.97
C PRO A 312 -13.90 -14.34 24.45
N ALA A 313 -15.09 -14.69 23.96
CA ALA A 313 -15.32 -14.86 22.53
C ALA A 313 -14.80 -13.62 21.76
N PRO A 314 -13.93 -13.79 20.76
CA PRO A 314 -13.27 -12.66 20.14
C PRO A 314 -14.31 -11.79 19.44
N ALA A 315 -14.39 -10.51 19.81
CA ALA A 315 -14.95 -9.51 18.92
C ALA A 315 -14.07 -9.51 17.66
N PHE A 316 -14.60 -10.07 16.55
CA PHE A 316 -13.87 -10.18 15.30
C PHE A 316 -13.73 -8.79 14.67
N LYS A 317 -12.64 -8.11 15.02
CA LYS A 317 -12.14 -6.94 14.31
C LYS A 317 -11.00 -7.40 13.41
N ILE A 318 -10.97 -6.90 12.17
CA ILE A 318 -9.83 -7.07 11.27
C ILE A 318 -8.64 -6.39 11.96
N PRO A 319 -7.58 -7.13 12.35
CA PRO A 319 -6.41 -6.52 12.96
C PRO A 319 -5.70 -5.62 11.94
N SER A 320 -5.12 -4.51 12.41
CA SER A 320 -4.28 -3.66 11.57
C SER A 320 -3.04 -4.41 11.09
N ALA A 321 -2.41 -3.94 10.00
CA ALA A 321 -1.19 -4.56 9.50
C ALA A 321 -0.05 -4.51 10.54
N ALA A 322 0.01 -3.44 11.34
CA ALA A 322 0.99 -3.28 12.42
C ALA A 322 0.84 -4.37 13.50
N ALA A 323 -0.39 -4.63 13.95
CA ALA A 323 -0.64 -5.67 14.96
C ALA A 323 -0.28 -7.07 14.44
N LEU A 324 -0.57 -7.35 13.15
CA LEU A 324 -0.16 -8.59 12.51
C LEU A 324 1.35 -8.72 12.42
N ARG A 325 2.05 -7.62 12.09
CA ARG A 325 3.52 -7.62 11.99
C ARG A 325 4.18 -7.88 13.34
N GLU A 326 3.71 -7.22 14.39
CA GLU A 326 4.21 -7.42 15.74
C GLU A 326 4.09 -8.88 16.18
N ALA A 327 2.89 -9.45 16.04
CA ALA A 327 2.62 -10.85 16.35
C ALA A 327 3.52 -11.82 15.55
N THR A 328 3.73 -11.53 14.27
CA THR A 328 4.62 -12.30 13.39
C THR A 328 6.06 -12.24 13.88
N MET A 329 6.56 -11.06 14.26
CA MET A 329 7.93 -10.90 14.73
C MET A 329 8.18 -11.56 16.09
N GLN A 330 7.20 -11.56 16.98
CA GLN A 330 7.29 -12.29 18.24
C GLN A 330 7.39 -13.81 18.03
N LEU A 331 6.60 -14.36 17.09
CA LEU A 331 6.70 -15.77 16.70
C LEU A 331 8.09 -16.09 16.14
N VAL A 332 8.58 -15.26 15.21
CA VAL A 332 9.92 -15.41 14.62
C VAL A 332 11.00 -15.37 15.70
N ALA A 333 10.95 -14.41 16.64
CA ALA A 333 11.90 -14.31 17.74
C ALA A 333 11.86 -15.57 18.64
N SER A 334 10.67 -16.06 18.98
CA SER A 334 10.51 -17.27 19.80
C SER A 334 11.05 -18.54 19.12
N LEU A 335 10.85 -18.69 17.82
CA LEU A 335 11.39 -19.83 17.07
C LEU A 335 12.91 -19.71 16.88
N SER A 336 13.40 -18.49 16.67
CA SER A 336 14.83 -18.20 16.54
C SER A 336 15.58 -18.51 17.83
N SER A 337 15.06 -18.10 19.00
CA SER A 337 15.70 -18.38 20.29
C SER A 337 15.78 -19.86 20.64
N ARG A 338 14.93 -20.69 20.02
CA ARG A 338 14.91 -22.15 20.15
C ARG A 338 15.74 -22.88 19.08
N GLY A 339 16.37 -22.14 18.17
CA GLY A 339 17.13 -22.70 17.05
C GLY A 339 16.28 -23.45 16.02
N LEU A 340 14.97 -23.17 15.95
CA LEU A 340 14.04 -23.88 15.05
C LEU A 340 13.95 -23.25 13.65
N ILE A 341 14.36 -21.99 13.51
CA ILE A 341 14.43 -21.30 12.22
C ILE A 341 15.85 -20.80 11.98
N ASP A 342 16.23 -20.78 10.70
CA ASP A 342 17.53 -20.32 10.24
C ASP A 342 17.78 -18.84 10.60
N PRO A 343 19.00 -18.45 11.05
CA PRO A 343 19.34 -17.06 11.32
C PRO A 343 19.12 -16.11 10.14
N ALA A 344 19.45 -16.52 8.91
CA ALA A 344 19.24 -15.70 7.72
C ALA A 344 17.74 -15.57 7.39
N TYR A 345 16.95 -16.63 7.65
CA TYR A 345 15.50 -16.59 7.53
C TYR A 345 14.88 -15.63 8.56
N SER A 346 15.35 -15.66 9.81
CA SER A 346 14.92 -14.75 10.87
C SER A 346 15.27 -13.29 10.56
N TYR A 347 16.48 -13.04 10.06
CA TYR A 347 16.88 -11.71 9.59
C TYR A 347 15.97 -11.22 8.46
N ALA A 348 15.76 -12.05 7.43
CA ALA A 348 14.92 -11.68 6.28
C ALA A 348 13.47 -11.39 6.68
N ALA A 349 12.90 -12.16 7.62
CA ALA A 349 11.59 -11.87 8.20
C ALA A 349 11.50 -10.50 8.89
N GLY A 350 12.62 -10.00 9.43
CA GLY A 350 12.74 -8.64 9.94
C GLY A 350 12.75 -7.55 8.86
N GLN A 351 13.19 -7.86 7.65
CA GLN A 351 13.35 -6.88 6.56
C GLN A 351 12.10 -6.70 5.69
N VAL A 352 11.17 -7.67 5.68
CA VAL A 352 9.97 -7.64 4.81
C VAL A 352 8.67 -7.72 5.59
N ASP A 353 7.55 -7.30 5.00
CA ASP A 353 6.22 -7.24 5.62
C ASP A 353 5.40 -8.54 5.53
N PHE A 354 6.03 -9.66 5.20
CA PHE A 354 5.36 -10.96 5.07
C PHE A 354 6.26 -12.12 5.54
N LEU A 355 5.64 -13.26 5.84
CA LEU A 355 6.34 -14.55 5.93
C LEU A 355 6.03 -15.40 4.70
N PRO A 356 7.04 -15.93 3.99
CA PRO A 356 6.81 -16.69 2.79
C PRO A 356 6.20 -18.04 3.13
N LYS A 357 5.11 -18.39 2.45
CA LYS A 357 4.48 -19.71 2.51
C LYS A 357 4.15 -20.18 1.09
N PRO A 358 4.55 -21.39 0.67
CA PRO A 358 4.16 -21.93 -0.61
C PRO A 358 2.70 -22.37 -0.54
N LEU A 359 1.85 -21.72 -1.34
CA LEU A 359 0.40 -21.93 -1.33
C LEU A 359 -0.11 -22.43 -2.68
N ALA A 360 0.59 -23.37 -3.32
CA ALA A 360 0.08 -24.07 -4.51
C ALA A 360 -0.37 -23.16 -5.67
N ARG A 361 0.24 -21.97 -5.83
CA ARG A 361 -0.16 -20.93 -6.80
C ARG A 361 -1.49 -20.22 -6.51
N LYS A 362 -1.94 -20.19 -5.25
CA LYS A 362 -3.06 -19.33 -4.79
C LYS A 362 -2.73 -17.84 -4.90
N TYR A 363 -1.46 -17.47 -4.88
CA TYR A 363 -1.03 -16.12 -5.20
C TYR A 363 -0.89 -15.90 -6.70
N SER A 364 -0.93 -14.64 -7.16
CA SER A 364 -0.57 -14.35 -8.55
C SER A 364 0.94 -14.55 -8.75
N LYS A 365 1.36 -14.93 -9.96
CA LYS A 365 2.80 -15.08 -10.30
C LYS A 365 3.59 -13.81 -9.97
N HIS A 366 3.06 -12.66 -10.35
CA HIS A 366 3.66 -11.34 -10.11
C HIS A 366 3.87 -11.07 -8.62
N LEU A 367 2.88 -11.40 -7.76
CA LEU A 367 3.04 -11.25 -6.31
C LEU A 367 4.16 -12.15 -5.78
N CYS A 368 4.22 -13.40 -6.22
CA CYS A 368 5.27 -14.30 -5.75
C CYS A 368 6.66 -13.90 -6.25
N GLU A 369 6.78 -13.35 -7.46
CA GLU A 369 8.04 -12.81 -7.99
C GLU A 369 8.50 -11.58 -7.18
N ASP A 370 7.57 -10.72 -6.74
CA ASP A 370 7.85 -9.64 -5.79
C ASP A 370 8.37 -10.16 -4.46
N MET A 371 7.60 -11.05 -3.83
CA MET A 371 7.93 -11.64 -2.54
C MET A 371 9.30 -12.33 -2.60
N GLN A 372 9.55 -13.11 -3.65
CA GLN A 372 10.84 -13.76 -3.88
C GLN A 372 11.99 -12.74 -3.91
N ARG A 373 11.86 -11.68 -4.71
CA ARG A 373 12.93 -10.68 -4.84
C ARG A 373 13.20 -9.98 -3.51
N ARG A 374 12.17 -9.48 -2.83
CA ARG A 374 12.32 -8.75 -1.55
C ARG A 374 12.94 -9.63 -0.48
N TRP A 375 12.45 -10.87 -0.36
CA TRP A 375 12.98 -11.84 0.59
C TRP A 375 14.44 -12.21 0.29
N ASN A 376 14.73 -12.60 -0.95
CA ASN A 376 16.09 -13.04 -1.32
C ASN A 376 17.10 -11.90 -1.26
N THR A 377 16.67 -10.65 -1.56
CA THR A 377 17.51 -9.46 -1.34
C THR A 377 17.92 -9.37 0.12
N ALA A 378 16.98 -9.47 1.07
CA ALA A 378 17.29 -9.44 2.50
C ALA A 378 18.24 -10.58 2.93
N VAL A 379 18.10 -11.78 2.35
CA VAL A 379 19.05 -12.88 2.57
C VAL A 379 20.45 -12.54 2.01
N ASP A 380 20.53 -11.91 0.84
CA ASP A 380 21.79 -11.44 0.26
C ASP A 380 22.46 -10.37 1.13
N GLU A 381 21.68 -9.47 1.75
CA GLU A 381 22.21 -8.50 2.70
C GLU A 381 22.78 -9.17 3.95
N TYR A 382 22.08 -10.16 4.50
CA TYR A 382 22.56 -10.95 5.63
C TYR A 382 23.92 -11.61 5.32
N ILE A 383 24.03 -12.26 4.15
CA ILE A 383 25.28 -12.89 3.70
C ILE A 383 26.40 -11.84 3.59
N ARG A 384 26.11 -10.69 2.98
CA ARG A 384 27.07 -9.60 2.77
C ARG A 384 27.55 -8.96 4.08
N ASN A 385 26.73 -8.94 5.13
CA ASN A 385 27.09 -8.36 6.43
C ASN A 385 28.14 -9.20 7.19
N GLY A 386 28.40 -10.46 6.78
CA GLY A 386 29.63 -11.18 7.15
C GLY A 386 29.71 -11.73 8.59
N GLY A 387 28.60 -12.12 9.20
CA GLY A 387 28.56 -12.68 10.57
C GLY A 387 28.25 -14.18 10.69
N ASP A 388 27.88 -14.84 9.60
CA ASP A 388 27.54 -16.27 9.56
C ASP A 388 28.74 -17.08 9.06
N PRO A 389 29.23 -18.08 9.81
CA PRO A 389 30.41 -18.86 9.41
C PRO A 389 30.12 -19.88 8.29
N ARG A 390 28.86 -20.12 7.96
CA ARG A 390 28.48 -21.11 6.95
C ARG A 390 28.85 -20.64 5.54
N PRO A 391 29.16 -21.56 4.61
CA PRO A 391 29.30 -21.24 3.20
C PRO A 391 28.04 -20.55 2.65
N MET A 392 28.23 -19.59 1.74
CA MET A 392 27.13 -18.85 1.08
C MET A 392 26.04 -19.79 0.56
N PHE A 393 26.43 -20.86 -0.13
CA PHE A 393 25.50 -21.85 -0.67
C PHE A 393 24.59 -22.49 0.39
N ASP A 394 25.09 -22.77 1.59
CA ASP A 394 24.31 -23.38 2.66
C ASP A 394 23.29 -22.40 3.25
N ILE A 395 23.69 -21.12 3.37
CA ILE A 395 22.78 -20.04 3.79
C ILE A 395 21.68 -19.84 2.75
N GLU A 396 22.04 -19.77 1.47
CA GLU A 396 21.10 -19.64 0.37
C GLU A 396 20.11 -20.80 0.34
N ARG A 397 20.58 -22.04 0.52
CA ARG A 397 19.72 -23.23 0.56
C ARG A 397 18.77 -23.22 1.74
N ALA A 398 19.21 -22.72 2.90
CA ALA A 398 18.40 -22.69 4.11
C ALA A 398 17.36 -21.56 4.12
N ALA A 399 17.61 -20.45 3.44
CA ALA A 399 16.81 -19.23 3.58
C ALA A 399 16.21 -18.66 2.28
N LYS A 400 16.77 -18.90 1.09
CA LYS A 400 16.22 -18.31 -0.15
C LYS A 400 14.98 -19.04 -0.63
N ILE A 401 14.01 -18.24 -1.11
CA ILE A 401 12.75 -18.74 -1.66
C ILE A 401 12.72 -18.67 -3.19
N GLY A 402 11.97 -19.58 -3.79
CA GLY A 402 11.66 -19.63 -5.21
C GLY A 402 10.43 -18.80 -5.58
N THR A 403 10.08 -18.79 -6.87
CA THR A 403 8.99 -17.99 -7.47
C THR A 403 7.59 -18.31 -6.98
N TRP A 404 7.41 -19.31 -6.12
CA TRP A 404 6.13 -19.64 -5.51
C TRP A 404 6.26 -19.75 -3.99
N ASN A 405 7.23 -19.03 -3.42
CA ASN A 405 7.51 -18.94 -2.00
C ASN A 405 7.92 -20.27 -1.33
N GLY A 406 8.26 -21.32 -2.09
CA GLY A 406 8.94 -22.52 -1.57
C GLY A 406 10.46 -22.34 -1.58
N ALA A 407 11.23 -23.39 -1.35
CA ALA A 407 12.69 -23.40 -1.42
C ALA A 407 13.19 -23.03 -2.83
N LEU A 408 14.18 -22.13 -2.90
CA LEU A 408 14.86 -21.80 -4.16
C LEU A 408 15.73 -22.96 -4.64
N ILE A 409 16.55 -23.48 -3.73
CA ILE A 409 17.46 -24.61 -3.98
C ILE A 409 16.75 -25.87 -3.47
N ARG A 410 16.33 -26.71 -4.41
CA ARG A 410 15.46 -27.85 -4.13
C ARG A 410 16.26 -29.14 -3.95
N THR A 411 15.72 -30.07 -3.18
CA THR A 411 16.23 -31.44 -3.02
C THR A 411 15.25 -32.42 -3.64
N CYS A 412 15.77 -33.48 -4.27
CA CYS A 412 14.95 -34.56 -4.83
C CYS A 412 13.96 -35.11 -3.80
N GLU A 413 12.68 -35.23 -4.17
CA GLU A 413 11.62 -35.80 -3.32
C GLU A 413 11.57 -37.34 -3.36
N GLY A 414 12.53 -37.99 -4.02
CA GLY A 414 12.63 -39.45 -4.05
C GLY A 414 12.94 -40.02 -2.67
N VAL A 415 12.32 -41.14 -2.31
CA VAL A 415 12.51 -41.78 -1.00
C VAL A 415 13.98 -42.17 -0.84
N GLY A 416 14.64 -41.63 0.19
CA GLY A 416 16.06 -41.87 0.47
C GLY A 416 17.05 -41.13 -0.44
N CYS A 417 16.58 -40.21 -1.31
CA CYS A 417 17.46 -39.44 -2.18
C CYS A 417 17.79 -38.08 -1.55
N ALA A 418 19.09 -37.75 -1.48
CA ALA A 418 19.58 -36.47 -0.95
C ALA A 418 20.17 -35.55 -2.04
N LYS A 419 19.92 -35.84 -3.33
CA LYS A 419 20.45 -35.04 -4.43
C LYS A 419 19.85 -33.65 -4.44
N ILE A 420 20.72 -32.64 -4.51
CA ILE A 420 20.37 -31.21 -4.47
C ILE A 420 20.49 -30.64 -5.88
N GLU A 421 19.53 -29.81 -6.27
CA GLU A 421 19.55 -29.13 -7.57
C GLU A 421 20.80 -28.25 -7.74
N GLY A 422 21.50 -28.40 -8.87
CA GLY A 422 22.71 -27.64 -9.19
C GLY A 422 24.01 -28.22 -8.61
N VAL A 423 23.94 -29.15 -7.66
CA VAL A 423 25.12 -29.81 -7.07
C VAL A 423 25.49 -31.05 -7.89
N GLU A 424 26.77 -31.24 -8.20
CA GLU A 424 27.28 -32.37 -9.00
C GLU A 424 26.55 -32.55 -10.35
N GLY A 425 26.10 -31.45 -10.97
CA GLY A 425 25.35 -31.49 -12.23
C GLY A 425 23.92 -32.04 -12.11
N THR A 426 23.39 -32.16 -10.89
CA THR A 426 22.03 -32.64 -10.65
C THR A 426 21.00 -31.66 -11.21
N MET A 427 20.20 -32.12 -12.16
CA MET A 427 19.01 -31.40 -12.66
C MET A 427 17.74 -32.10 -12.18
N LEU A 428 16.86 -31.37 -11.49
CA LEU A 428 15.59 -31.92 -11.03
C LEU A 428 14.47 -31.70 -12.07
N ARG A 429 13.77 -32.78 -12.39
CA ARG A 429 12.60 -32.79 -13.27
C ARG A 429 11.34 -32.61 -12.46
N LYS A 430 10.39 -31.84 -12.98
CA LYS A 430 9.08 -31.62 -12.35
C LYS A 430 8.11 -32.76 -12.70
N CYS A 431 7.27 -33.16 -11.75
CA CYS A 431 6.16 -34.08 -11.99
C CYS A 431 5.33 -33.61 -13.18
N ALA A 432 5.05 -34.52 -14.13
CA ALA A 432 4.36 -34.17 -15.37
C ALA A 432 2.93 -33.63 -15.17
N ARG A 433 2.23 -34.01 -14.08
CA ARG A 433 0.88 -33.54 -13.76
C ARG A 433 0.88 -32.20 -13.03
N CYS A 434 1.37 -32.15 -11.78
CA CYS A 434 1.28 -30.93 -10.98
C CYS A 434 2.30 -29.85 -11.37
N LYS A 435 3.42 -30.23 -12.00
CA LYS A 435 4.56 -29.35 -12.29
C LYS A 435 5.14 -28.68 -11.03
N ILE A 436 4.96 -29.29 -9.85
CA ILE A 436 5.39 -28.76 -8.55
C ILE A 436 6.48 -29.66 -7.96
N SER A 437 6.14 -30.90 -7.59
CA SER A 437 7.10 -31.86 -7.03
C SER A 437 8.26 -32.17 -7.97
N VAL A 438 9.44 -32.40 -7.38
CA VAL A 438 10.71 -32.51 -8.11
C VAL A 438 11.49 -33.80 -7.85
N TYR A 439 12.10 -34.36 -8.91
CA TYR A 439 12.84 -35.62 -8.87
C TYR A 439 14.07 -35.58 -9.78
N CYS A 440 15.18 -36.17 -9.38
CA CYS A 440 16.38 -36.24 -10.25
C CYS A 440 16.19 -37.20 -11.43
N ASP A 441 15.34 -38.22 -11.28
CA ASP A 441 15.04 -39.20 -12.32
C ASP A 441 13.66 -39.86 -12.10
N GLN A 442 13.29 -40.74 -13.03
CA GLN A 442 12.02 -41.47 -13.00
C GLN A 442 11.94 -42.49 -11.85
N LYS A 443 13.06 -43.07 -11.40
CA LYS A 443 13.08 -44.04 -10.29
C LYS A 443 12.74 -43.33 -8.98
N CYS A 444 13.30 -42.15 -8.75
CA CYS A 444 12.97 -41.30 -7.61
C CYS A 444 11.48 -40.90 -7.64
N GLN A 445 10.95 -40.52 -8.80
CA GLN A 445 9.52 -40.23 -8.94
C GLN A 445 8.64 -41.45 -8.60
N GLN A 446 8.99 -42.64 -9.10
CA GLN A 446 8.27 -43.88 -8.79
C GLN A 446 8.33 -44.22 -7.30
N SER A 447 9.49 -44.06 -6.66
CA SER A 447 9.66 -44.33 -5.23
C SER A 447 8.75 -43.46 -4.35
N ALA A 448 8.59 -42.18 -4.70
CA ALA A 448 7.76 -41.23 -3.98
C ALA A 448 6.27 -41.30 -4.38
N TRP A 449 5.95 -41.96 -5.50
CA TRP A 449 4.61 -41.89 -6.11
C TRP A 449 3.49 -42.32 -5.17
N ARG A 450 3.73 -43.31 -4.30
CA ARG A 450 2.70 -43.79 -3.35
C ARG A 450 2.19 -42.68 -2.43
N ALA A 451 3.09 -41.82 -1.94
CA ALA A 451 2.73 -40.66 -1.12
C ALA A 451 2.30 -39.47 -1.99
N HIS A 452 3.08 -39.15 -3.03
CA HIS A 452 2.82 -38.00 -3.90
C HIS A 452 1.46 -38.06 -4.60
N LYS A 453 1.00 -39.23 -5.05
CA LYS A 453 -0.29 -39.35 -5.76
C LYS A 453 -1.49 -38.92 -4.92
N ALA A 454 -1.39 -38.96 -3.60
CA ALA A 454 -2.44 -38.53 -2.68
C ALA A 454 -2.60 -37.00 -2.68
N ILE A 455 -1.50 -36.26 -2.91
CA ILE A 455 -1.48 -34.79 -2.90
C ILE A 455 -1.42 -34.19 -4.31
N CYS A 456 -1.02 -34.93 -5.34
CA CYS A 456 -0.83 -34.39 -6.68
C CYS A 456 -2.11 -33.74 -7.25
N LEU A 457 -2.06 -32.44 -7.55
CA LEU A 457 -3.20 -31.59 -8.00
C LEU A 457 -4.28 -31.33 -6.93
N SER A 458 -4.03 -31.71 -5.68
CA SER A 458 -4.87 -31.30 -4.54
C SER A 458 -4.55 -29.87 -4.08
N ASP A 459 -5.42 -29.31 -3.24
CA ASP A 459 -5.20 -28.02 -2.58
C ASP A 459 -4.02 -28.03 -1.59
N ASP A 460 -3.57 -29.21 -1.17
CA ASP A 460 -2.43 -29.41 -0.28
C ASP A 460 -1.10 -29.52 -1.04
N GLN A 461 -1.11 -29.56 -2.38
CA GLN A 461 0.12 -29.62 -3.18
C GLN A 461 0.84 -28.27 -3.20
N HIS A 462 1.99 -28.16 -2.54
CA HIS A 462 2.82 -26.97 -2.56
C HIS A 462 4.26 -27.27 -3.02
N GLU A 463 5.02 -26.23 -3.38
CA GLU A 463 6.46 -26.32 -3.59
C GLU A 463 7.17 -26.77 -2.30
N GLN A 464 8.29 -27.48 -2.42
CA GLN A 464 9.10 -27.89 -1.28
C GLN A 464 9.37 -26.69 -0.35
N MET A 465 9.05 -26.82 0.94
CA MET A 465 9.28 -25.77 1.93
C MET A 465 10.72 -25.78 2.43
N LEU A 466 11.21 -24.61 2.83
CA LEU A 466 12.42 -24.48 3.64
C LEU A 466 12.18 -25.10 5.04
N PRO A 467 13.23 -25.60 5.72
CA PRO A 467 13.11 -26.07 7.10
C PRO A 467 12.47 -25.04 8.04
N SER A 468 12.85 -23.76 7.91
CA SER A 468 12.27 -22.66 8.69
C SER A 468 10.77 -22.47 8.40
N GLN A 469 10.32 -22.70 7.16
CA GLN A 469 8.90 -22.61 6.82
C GLN A 469 8.09 -23.73 7.44
N TYR A 470 8.64 -24.96 7.48
CA TYR A 470 8.04 -26.07 8.22
C TYR A 470 7.94 -25.75 9.72
N ALA A 471 8.99 -25.21 10.34
CA ALA A 471 8.97 -24.87 11.76
C ALA A 471 7.93 -23.77 12.09
N VAL A 472 7.82 -22.76 11.21
CA VAL A 472 6.76 -21.75 11.32
C VAL A 472 5.39 -22.40 11.14
N GLU A 473 5.18 -23.23 10.12
CA GLU A 473 3.90 -23.90 9.91
C GLU A 473 3.53 -24.82 11.07
N GLU A 474 4.46 -25.60 11.59
CA GLU A 474 4.24 -26.48 12.74
C GLU A 474 3.88 -25.69 14.01
N ALA A 475 4.56 -24.57 14.27
CA ALA A 475 4.22 -23.69 15.39
C ALA A 475 2.81 -23.09 15.26
N LEU A 476 2.37 -22.84 14.03
CA LEU A 476 1.03 -22.35 13.72
C LEU A 476 -0.01 -23.47 13.76
N GLU A 477 0.35 -24.70 13.37
CA GLU A 477 -0.50 -25.90 13.40
C GLU A 477 -0.61 -26.55 14.78
N ALA A 478 0.37 -26.40 15.68
CA ALA A 478 0.27 -26.88 17.06
C ALA A 478 -0.94 -26.27 17.79
N ASN A 479 -1.39 -25.08 17.37
CA ASN A 479 -2.63 -24.45 17.84
C ASN A 479 -3.91 -25.09 17.26
N ARG A 480 -3.83 -25.84 16.15
CA ARG A 480 -4.94 -26.53 15.47
C ARG A 480 -5.37 -27.82 16.19
N LYS A 481 -4.49 -28.45 16.98
CA LYS A 481 -4.79 -29.66 17.78
C LYS A 481 -5.83 -29.43 18.90
N LEU A 482 -6.16 -28.17 19.17
CA LEU A 482 -7.21 -27.76 20.11
C LEU A 482 -8.59 -27.58 19.43
N VAL A 483 -8.69 -27.82 18.11
CA VAL A 483 -9.92 -27.66 17.32
C VAL A 483 -10.59 -29.03 17.10
N PRO A 484 -11.90 -29.19 17.36
CA PRO A 484 -12.63 -30.44 17.10
C PRO A 484 -12.54 -30.89 15.63
N ALA A 485 -12.39 -32.21 15.42
CA ALA A 485 -12.16 -32.81 14.10
C ALA A 485 -13.22 -32.44 13.04
N ARG A 486 -14.47 -32.15 13.44
CA ARG A 486 -15.56 -31.74 12.54
C ARG A 486 -15.35 -30.37 11.89
N LEU A 487 -14.50 -29.53 12.46
CA LEU A 487 -14.18 -28.18 11.97
C LEU A 487 -12.80 -28.13 11.27
N SER A 488 -12.12 -29.27 11.16
CA SER A 488 -10.75 -29.38 10.65
C SER A 488 -10.61 -29.15 9.14
N HIS A 489 -11.68 -29.29 8.35
CA HIS A 489 -11.65 -29.15 6.89
C HIS A 489 -11.54 -27.70 6.36
N PHE A 490 -11.65 -26.67 7.21
CA PHE A 490 -11.68 -25.25 6.82
C PHE A 490 -10.39 -24.46 7.12
N THR A 491 -9.31 -25.15 7.47
CA THR A 491 -8.35 -24.62 8.45
C THR A 491 -7.04 -24.02 7.88
N GLY A 492 -6.84 -23.93 6.56
CA GLY A 492 -5.52 -23.63 5.98
C GLY A 492 -4.97 -22.21 6.23
N ARG A 493 -5.82 -21.18 6.21
CA ARG A 493 -5.41 -19.76 6.42
C ARG A 493 -5.88 -19.18 7.75
N ALA A 494 -7.01 -19.67 8.25
CA ALA A 494 -7.72 -19.18 9.42
C ALA A 494 -7.01 -19.47 10.76
N VAL A 495 -6.62 -20.73 10.94
CA VAL A 495 -6.01 -21.22 12.20
C VAL A 495 -4.61 -20.67 12.38
N THR A 496 -3.88 -20.57 11.27
CA THR A 496 -2.53 -20.02 11.14
C THR A 496 -2.39 -18.60 11.69
N MET A 497 -3.46 -17.79 11.69
CA MET A 497 -3.40 -16.38 12.10
C MET A 497 -3.93 -16.13 13.50
N LEU A 498 -4.91 -16.92 13.96
CA LEU A 498 -5.37 -16.91 15.35
C LEU A 498 -4.25 -17.35 16.29
N ALA A 499 -3.45 -18.34 15.86
CA ALA A 499 -2.20 -18.74 16.49
C ALA A 499 -1.21 -17.57 16.72
N MET A 500 -1.10 -16.63 15.77
CA MET A 500 -0.19 -15.48 15.88
C MET A 500 -0.68 -14.46 16.92
N ARG A 501 -2.00 -14.21 17.02
CA ARG A 501 -2.60 -13.31 18.02
C ARG A 501 -2.42 -13.81 19.47
N GLU A 502 -2.17 -15.10 19.66
CA GLU A 502 -1.97 -15.71 20.98
C GLU A 502 -0.52 -15.66 21.48
N VAL A 503 0.46 -15.61 20.58
CA VAL A 503 1.86 -15.32 20.96
C VAL A 503 1.91 -13.96 21.69
N HIS A 504 1.14 -12.99 21.22
CA HIS A 504 0.99 -11.66 21.84
C HIS A 504 0.44 -11.72 23.29
N LEU A 505 -0.59 -12.53 23.56
CA LEU A 505 -1.17 -12.63 24.91
C LEU A 505 -0.29 -13.45 25.87
N LYS A 506 0.37 -14.51 25.39
CA LYS A 506 1.31 -15.31 26.21
C LYS A 506 2.63 -14.61 26.48
N ALA A 507 3.14 -13.82 25.54
CA ALA A 507 4.30 -12.98 25.76
C ALA A 507 4.03 -11.88 26.80
N SER A 508 2.80 -11.36 26.84
CA SER A 508 2.38 -10.37 27.84
C SER A 508 2.23 -10.98 29.26
N SER A 509 1.84 -12.25 29.38
CA SER A 509 1.71 -12.93 30.68
C SER A 509 3.04 -13.47 31.25
N ASN A 510 4.09 -13.58 30.43
CA ASN A 510 5.39 -14.09 30.86
C ASN A 510 6.38 -13.00 31.28
N VAL A 511 6.00 -11.72 31.23
CA VAL A 511 6.83 -10.59 31.68
C VAL A 511 6.55 -10.20 33.15
N GLU A 512 5.52 -10.76 33.79
CA GLU A 512 5.11 -10.42 35.17
C GLU A 512 5.55 -11.42 36.27
N SER A 513 6.57 -12.26 36.04
CA SER A 513 7.06 -13.15 37.10
C SER A 513 8.57 -13.37 37.12
N THR A 514 9.32 -12.28 37.24
CA THR A 514 10.68 -12.35 37.82
C THR A 514 10.92 -11.13 38.73
N GLU A 515 10.23 -11.06 39.86
CA GLU A 515 10.74 -10.30 40.99
C GLU A 515 11.92 -11.08 41.62
N PRO A 516 13.08 -10.44 41.83
CA PRO A 516 14.17 -11.06 42.57
C PRO A 516 13.75 -11.12 44.05
N LYS A 517 13.78 -12.33 44.63
CA LYS A 517 13.72 -12.47 46.09
C LYS A 517 14.96 -11.80 46.69
N ALA A 518 14.72 -10.69 47.40
CA ALA A 518 15.68 -10.14 48.34
C ALA A 518 15.52 -10.87 49.70
N ASP A 519 16.67 -11.22 50.25
CA ASP A 519 17.00 -11.83 51.55
C ASP A 519 16.56 -13.28 51.84
#